data_AF-A0A3C1BAU4-F1
#
_entry.id   AF-A0A3C1BAU4-F1
#
_cell.length_a   1.000
_cell.length_b   1.000
_cell.length_c   1.000
_cell.angle_alpha   90.00
_cell.angle_beta   90.00
_cell.angle_gamma   90.00
#
_symmetry.space_group_name_H-M   'P 1'
#
loop_
_entity.id
_entity.type
_entity.pdbx_description
1 polymer ?
#
loop_
_entity_poly.entity_id
_entity_poly.type
_entity_poly.pdbx_seq_one_letter_code
_entity_poly.pdbx_strand_id
1 'polypeptide(L)'
;DTFFALDDDRQVTDQAFVPPKSEKVKWVNHFAGLDIATGKEAVDATIAFAEAQGWGKGVTNYRLRDWGLSRQRYWGCPIPVVHCDACGVVPEKKENLPVILPDDVSFDKPGNPLDRHPNWRNCACPACGKPSLRETDTMDTFVDSSWYFARFTAPHAAQPTTAEDIAYWMNVDQYIGGIEHAILHLLYSRFFSRAMQLTGHLPSRANVEPFNALFTQGMVTHEIYQTR
;
A
#
# COMPACT_ATOMS: atom_id res chain seq x y z
N ASP A 1 39.35 -1.17 5.35
CA ASP A 1 38.27 -1.54 4.41
C ASP A 1 37.66 -2.88 4.75
N THR A 2 36.40 -3.09 4.36
CA THR A 2 35.68 -4.36 4.53
C THR A 2 36.02 -5.36 3.42
N PHE A 3 36.31 -4.86 2.21
CA PHE A 3 36.71 -5.62 1.04
C PHE A 3 37.46 -4.73 0.04
N PHE A 4 38.20 -5.36 -0.88
CA PHE A 4 38.91 -4.74 -2.00
C PHE A 4 38.37 -5.25 -3.34
N ALA A 5 38.68 -4.55 -4.43
CA ALA A 5 38.51 -5.10 -5.76
C ALA A 5 39.42 -6.34 -5.94
N LEU A 6 39.12 -7.20 -6.91
CA LEU A 6 39.90 -8.43 -7.10
C LEU A 6 41.30 -8.17 -7.66
N ASP A 7 41.42 -7.16 -8.51
CA ASP A 7 42.61 -6.76 -9.24
C ASP A 7 43.30 -5.51 -8.65
N ASP A 8 42.73 -4.95 -7.57
CA ASP A 8 43.21 -3.72 -6.96
C ASP A 8 42.98 -3.73 -5.45
N ASP A 9 44.07 -3.71 -4.69
CA ASP A 9 44.11 -3.71 -3.23
C ASP A 9 44.26 -2.31 -2.61
N ARG A 10 44.10 -1.26 -3.42
CA ARG A 10 44.10 0.13 -2.92
C ARG A 10 42.97 0.36 -1.93
N GLN A 11 43.31 1.05 -0.83
CA GLN A 11 42.33 1.44 0.16
C GLN A 11 41.36 2.49 -0.38
N VAL A 12 40.11 2.40 0.06
CA VAL A 12 39.08 3.39 -0.27
C VAL A 12 39.44 4.71 0.43
N THR A 13 39.50 5.80 -0.33
CA THR A 13 39.82 7.14 0.18
C THR A 13 38.62 8.08 0.04
N ASP A 14 38.64 9.01 -0.91
CA ASP A 14 37.58 10.00 -1.13
C ASP A 14 36.45 9.50 -2.04
N GLN A 15 36.72 8.49 -2.88
CA GLN A 15 35.72 7.84 -3.73
C GLN A 15 35.35 6.46 -3.20
N ALA A 16 34.07 6.23 -2.95
CA ALA A 16 33.56 4.94 -2.49
C ALA A 16 33.66 3.88 -3.61
N PHE A 17 34.19 2.71 -3.26
CA PHE A 17 34.11 1.52 -4.12
C PHE A 17 32.76 0.83 -3.91
N VAL A 18 31.91 0.82 -4.94
CA VAL A 18 30.53 0.32 -4.90
C VAL A 18 30.29 -0.71 -6.03
N PRO A 19 30.82 -1.94 -5.91
CA PRO A 19 30.64 -2.96 -6.94
C PRO A 19 29.19 -3.45 -6.98
N PRO A 20 28.67 -3.85 -8.16
CA PRO A 20 27.42 -4.58 -8.27
C PRO A 20 27.40 -5.80 -7.34
N LYS A 21 26.24 -6.11 -6.75
CA LYS A 21 26.10 -7.25 -5.81
C LYS A 21 26.47 -8.62 -6.40
N SER A 22 26.44 -8.73 -7.72
CA SER A 22 26.81 -9.94 -8.48
C SER A 22 28.32 -10.08 -8.68
N GLU A 23 29.09 -9.01 -8.45
CA GLU A 23 30.54 -9.01 -8.61
C GLU A 23 31.21 -9.57 -7.35
N LYS A 24 32.31 -10.29 -7.56
CA LYS A 24 33.13 -10.83 -6.48
C LYS A 24 34.13 -9.78 -6.02
N VAL A 25 34.36 -9.73 -4.71
CA VAL A 25 35.35 -8.86 -4.08
C VAL A 25 36.25 -9.70 -3.17
N LYS A 26 37.43 -9.16 -2.84
CA LYS A 26 38.33 -9.77 -1.85
C LYS A 26 38.00 -9.23 -0.47
N TRP A 27 37.43 -10.06 0.39
CA TRP A 27 37.04 -9.67 1.75
C TRP A 27 38.24 -9.61 2.68
N VAL A 28 38.25 -8.61 3.56
CA VAL A 28 39.33 -8.43 4.53
C VAL A 28 38.90 -9.02 5.87
N ASN A 29 39.56 -10.10 6.29
CA ASN A 29 39.34 -10.73 7.61
C ASN A 29 37.85 -11.05 7.90
N HIS A 30 37.10 -11.54 6.91
CA HIS A 30 35.69 -11.84 7.11
C HIS A 30 35.54 -12.96 8.17
N PHE A 31 34.78 -12.69 9.24
CA PHE A 31 34.69 -13.59 10.40
C PHE A 31 34.04 -14.96 10.09
N ALA A 32 33.28 -15.06 8.99
CA ALA A 32 32.78 -16.33 8.47
C ALA A 32 33.79 -17.08 7.56
N GLY A 33 35.05 -16.64 7.48
CA GLY A 33 36.11 -17.32 6.74
C GLY A 33 36.11 -17.10 5.22
N LEU A 34 35.49 -16.01 4.74
CA LEU A 34 35.44 -15.70 3.30
C LEU A 34 36.68 -14.92 2.86
N ASP A 35 37.24 -15.30 1.71
CA ASP A 35 38.33 -14.60 1.01
C ASP A 35 37.81 -13.91 -0.27
N ILE A 36 37.29 -14.68 -1.23
CA ILE A 36 36.71 -14.12 -2.46
C ILE A 36 35.25 -14.55 -2.60
N ALA A 37 34.34 -13.58 -2.55
CA ALA A 37 32.90 -13.84 -2.61
C ALA A 37 32.12 -12.62 -3.10
N THR A 38 30.93 -12.85 -3.64
CA THR A 38 29.93 -11.82 -3.93
C THR A 38 29.31 -11.26 -2.65
N GLY A 39 28.68 -10.09 -2.76
CA GLY A 39 27.94 -9.50 -1.63
C GLY A 39 26.82 -10.41 -1.11
N LYS A 40 26.17 -11.19 -1.99
CA LYS A 40 25.14 -12.15 -1.58
C LYS A 40 25.71 -13.32 -0.79
N GLU A 41 26.78 -13.95 -1.30
CA GLU A 41 27.45 -15.07 -0.62
C GLU A 41 27.96 -14.66 0.77
N ALA A 42 28.49 -13.44 0.90
CA ALA A 42 28.93 -12.90 2.18
C ALA A 42 27.79 -12.69 3.20
N VAL A 43 26.64 -12.17 2.75
CA VAL A 43 25.45 -12.05 3.60
C VAL A 43 24.95 -13.43 4.03
N ASP A 44 24.86 -14.38 3.10
CA ASP A 44 24.37 -15.74 3.40
C ASP A 44 25.30 -16.46 4.40
N ALA A 45 26.62 -16.39 4.19
CA ALA A 45 27.61 -16.98 5.11
C ALA A 45 27.61 -16.30 6.48
N THR A 46 27.44 -14.98 6.52
CA THR A 46 27.31 -14.21 7.77
C THR A 46 26.09 -14.66 8.57
N ILE A 47 24.93 -14.81 7.91
CA ILE A 47 23.69 -15.28 8.56
C ILE A 47 23.90 -16.69 9.11
N ALA A 48 24.42 -17.62 8.30
CA ALA A 48 24.66 -18.99 8.73
C ALA A 48 25.63 -19.07 9.93
N PHE A 49 26.69 -18.26 9.92
CA PHE A 49 27.63 -18.18 11.03
C PHE A 49 26.96 -17.61 12.29
N ALA A 50 26.19 -16.52 12.17
CA ALA A 50 25.50 -15.90 13.30
C ALA A 50 24.47 -16.84 13.96
N GLU A 51 23.76 -17.62 13.15
CA GLU A 51 22.81 -18.64 13.61
C GLU A 51 23.53 -19.80 14.31
N ALA A 52 24.62 -20.32 13.73
CA ALA A 52 25.40 -21.40 14.33
C ALA A 52 26.04 -20.99 15.68
N GLN A 53 26.38 -19.72 15.84
CA GLN A 53 26.95 -19.16 17.07
C GLN A 53 25.90 -18.64 18.06
N GLY A 54 24.61 -18.65 17.70
CA GLY A 54 23.50 -18.32 18.61
C GLY A 54 23.34 -16.85 18.98
N TRP A 55 23.94 -15.90 18.24
CA TRP A 55 23.80 -14.45 18.51
C TRP A 55 22.95 -13.71 17.46
N GLY A 56 22.50 -14.40 16.41
CA GLY A 56 21.67 -13.80 15.37
C GLY A 56 20.78 -14.81 14.66
N LYS A 57 19.85 -14.28 13.84
CA LYS A 57 19.01 -15.06 12.92
C LYS A 57 18.77 -14.28 11.64
N GLY A 58 18.59 -15.00 10.53
CA GLY A 58 18.19 -14.41 9.26
C GLY A 58 16.82 -13.74 9.37
N VAL A 59 16.71 -12.52 8.82
CA VAL A 59 15.43 -11.80 8.72
C VAL A 59 15.29 -11.20 7.33
N THR A 60 14.19 -11.51 6.67
CA THR A 60 13.78 -10.83 5.43
C THR A 60 13.10 -9.51 5.79
N ASN A 61 13.64 -8.40 5.30
CA ASN A 61 13.08 -7.06 5.48
C ASN A 61 12.61 -6.47 4.15
N TYR A 62 11.52 -5.71 4.21
CA TYR A 62 10.98 -4.98 3.07
C TYR A 62 11.14 -3.48 3.28
N ARG A 63 11.48 -2.75 2.21
CA ARG A 63 11.44 -1.28 2.21
C ARG A 63 10.00 -0.76 2.21
N LEU A 64 9.08 -1.54 1.63
CA LEU A 64 7.65 -1.24 1.62
C LEU A 64 7.13 -1.08 3.06
N ARG A 65 6.28 -0.08 3.27
CA ARG A 65 5.57 0.16 4.53
C ARG A 65 4.09 -0.12 4.34
N ASP A 66 3.40 -0.36 5.44
CA ASP A 66 1.95 -0.46 5.44
C ASP A 66 1.32 0.85 4.95
N TRP A 67 0.18 0.72 4.27
CA TRP A 67 -0.54 1.87 3.75
C TRP A 67 -1.44 2.48 4.84
N GLY A 68 -1.04 3.65 5.33
CA GLY A 68 -1.90 4.49 6.17
C GLY A 68 -2.99 5.16 5.34
N LEU A 69 -4.21 4.64 5.38
CA LEU A 69 -5.33 5.14 4.59
C LEU A 69 -6.11 6.28 5.24
N SER A 70 -5.99 6.52 6.55
CA SER A 70 -6.80 7.54 7.22
C SER A 70 -6.39 8.96 6.81
N ARG A 71 -7.37 9.82 6.56
CA ARG A 71 -7.19 11.22 6.16
C ARG A 71 -8.04 12.11 7.04
N GLN A 72 -7.43 13.13 7.65
CA GLN A 72 -8.11 14.20 8.38
C GLN A 72 -8.68 15.23 7.38
N ARG A 73 -9.59 14.75 6.53
CA ARG A 73 -10.23 15.51 5.44
C ARG A 73 -11.71 15.14 5.39
N TYR A 74 -12.54 16.12 5.05
CA TYR A 74 -13.97 15.93 4.90
C TYR A 74 -14.33 15.13 3.65
N TRP A 75 -13.76 15.51 2.51
CA TRP A 75 -14.19 14.99 1.21
C TRP A 75 -13.54 13.64 0.91
N GLY A 76 -14.17 12.58 1.40
CA GLY A 76 -13.75 11.19 1.19
C GLY A 76 -14.77 10.22 1.78
N CYS A 77 -14.56 8.93 1.54
CA CYS A 77 -15.40 7.87 2.10
C CYS A 77 -15.21 7.78 3.63
N PRO A 78 -16.25 7.94 4.47
CA PRO A 78 -16.11 7.76 5.91
C PRO A 78 -15.61 6.36 6.28
N ILE A 79 -14.65 6.28 7.21
CA ILE A 79 -14.16 4.99 7.71
C ILE A 79 -15.26 4.36 8.59
N PRO A 80 -15.73 3.13 8.29
CA PRO A 80 -16.86 2.50 8.97
C PRO A 80 -16.44 1.88 10.32
N VAL A 81 -15.94 2.73 11.22
CA VAL A 81 -15.45 2.38 12.56
C VAL A 81 -16.14 3.25 13.59
N VAL A 82 -16.45 2.67 14.74
CA VAL A 82 -17.06 3.31 15.90
C VAL A 82 -16.15 3.16 17.12
N HIS A 83 -15.97 4.25 17.86
CA HIS A 83 -15.24 4.35 19.11
C HIS A 83 -16.21 4.28 20.29
N CYS A 84 -16.08 3.24 21.12
CA CYS A 84 -16.94 2.98 22.27
C CYS A 84 -16.12 2.84 23.55
N ASP A 85 -16.46 3.60 24.60
CA ASP A 85 -15.74 3.54 25.88
C ASP A 85 -15.78 2.16 26.57
N ALA A 86 -16.80 1.35 26.28
CA ALA A 86 -16.94 0.01 26.86
C ALA A 86 -16.32 -1.11 26.00
N CYS A 87 -16.34 -0.96 24.66
CA CYS A 87 -15.92 -2.02 23.72
C CYS A 87 -14.60 -1.71 23.01
N GLY A 88 -14.09 -0.48 23.11
CA GLY A 88 -12.97 0.00 22.31
C GLY A 88 -13.37 0.36 20.87
N VAL A 89 -12.48 0.07 19.94
CA VAL A 89 -12.67 0.30 18.49
C VAL A 89 -13.42 -0.87 17.90
N VAL A 90 -14.61 -0.62 17.34
CA VAL A 90 -15.47 -1.65 16.74
C VAL A 90 -15.83 -1.30 15.30
N PRO A 91 -15.89 -2.27 14.38
CA PRO A 91 -16.38 -2.02 13.03
C PRO A 91 -17.89 -1.72 13.06
N GLU A 92 -18.34 -0.90 12.11
CA GLU A 92 -19.77 -0.73 11.85
C GLU A 92 -20.37 -2.05 11.31
N LYS A 93 -21.65 -2.25 11.59
CA LYS A 93 -22.45 -3.38 11.09
C LYS A 93 -22.68 -3.27 9.59
N LYS A 94 -22.66 -4.40 8.88
CA LYS A 94 -22.88 -4.42 7.42
C LYS A 94 -24.25 -3.86 7.04
N GLU A 95 -25.27 -4.14 7.84
CA GLU A 95 -26.64 -3.66 7.68
C GLU A 95 -26.80 -2.15 7.91
N ASN A 96 -25.83 -1.50 8.57
CA ASN A 96 -25.81 -0.06 8.81
C ASN A 96 -25.02 0.69 7.73
N LEU A 97 -24.41 -0.02 6.77
CA LEU A 97 -23.70 0.60 5.66
C LEU A 97 -24.70 1.11 4.61
N PRO A 98 -24.38 2.22 3.92
CA PRO A 98 -23.18 3.04 4.08
C PRO A 98 -23.24 4.00 5.29
N VAL A 99 -22.07 4.32 5.87
CA VAL A 99 -21.93 5.52 6.70
C VAL A 99 -21.88 6.72 5.74
N ILE A 100 -23.03 7.36 5.54
CA ILE A 100 -23.19 8.46 4.58
C ILE A 100 -22.45 9.70 5.09
N LEU A 101 -21.60 10.30 4.26
CA LEU A 101 -20.95 11.59 4.54
C LEU A 101 -22.03 12.69 4.62
N PRO A 102 -22.04 13.57 5.64
CA PRO A 102 -23.10 14.56 5.81
C PRO A 102 -22.89 15.76 4.89
N ASP A 103 -23.91 16.16 4.13
CA ASP A 103 -23.85 17.31 3.21
C ASP A 103 -23.88 18.68 3.94
N ASP A 104 -24.32 18.71 5.19
CA ASP A 104 -24.58 19.91 6.00
C ASP A 104 -23.40 20.32 6.89
N VAL A 105 -22.22 20.49 6.30
CA VAL A 105 -21.00 20.96 7.00
C VAL A 105 -20.64 22.42 6.69
N SER A 106 -19.95 23.08 7.63
CA SER A 106 -19.29 24.38 7.42
C SER A 106 -17.78 24.23 7.36
N PHE A 107 -17.13 25.02 6.50
CA PHE A 107 -15.68 25.11 6.34
C PHE A 107 -15.07 26.38 6.97
N ASP A 108 -15.83 27.10 7.79
CA ASP A 108 -15.41 28.38 8.38
C ASP A 108 -14.24 28.24 9.37
N LYS A 109 -13.99 27.01 9.85
CA LYS A 109 -12.91 26.68 10.78
C LYS A 109 -11.93 25.70 10.14
N PRO A 110 -10.60 25.92 10.25
CA PRO A 110 -9.61 24.97 9.76
C PRO A 110 -9.72 23.62 10.49
N GLY A 111 -9.24 22.56 9.85
CA GLY A 111 -9.30 21.19 10.36
C GLY A 111 -10.48 20.38 9.80
N ASN A 112 -10.72 19.19 10.36
CA ASN A 112 -11.76 18.29 9.88
C ASN A 112 -13.15 18.76 10.38
N PRO A 113 -14.08 19.15 9.49
CA PRO A 113 -15.41 19.59 9.92
C PRO A 113 -16.25 18.47 10.54
N LEU A 114 -15.96 17.19 10.25
CA LEU A 114 -16.67 16.05 10.83
C LEU A 114 -16.51 15.96 12.36
N ASP A 115 -15.38 16.41 12.91
CA ASP A 115 -15.15 16.46 14.36
C ASP A 115 -16.11 17.39 15.09
N ARG A 116 -16.64 18.39 14.39
CA ARG A 116 -17.47 19.47 14.94
C ARG A 116 -18.91 19.37 14.51
N HIS A 117 -19.25 18.38 13.69
CA HIS A 117 -20.61 18.18 13.25
C HIS A 117 -21.50 17.84 14.47
N PRO A 118 -22.62 18.55 14.70
CA PRO A 118 -23.35 18.46 15.96
C PRO A 118 -23.88 17.05 16.27
N ASN A 119 -24.40 16.34 15.26
CA ASN A 119 -25.07 15.05 15.47
C ASN A 119 -24.51 13.88 14.68
N TRP A 120 -23.85 14.09 13.53
CA TRP A 120 -23.46 13.01 12.62
C TRP A 120 -22.53 11.96 13.25
N ARG A 121 -21.64 12.39 14.14
CA ARG A 121 -20.69 11.50 14.82
C ARG A 121 -21.37 10.63 15.88
N ASN A 122 -22.47 11.08 16.45
CA ASN A 122 -23.16 10.38 17.53
C ASN A 122 -23.86 9.14 16.99
N CYS A 123 -23.57 7.97 17.56
CA CYS A 123 -24.18 6.71 17.19
C CYS A 123 -24.30 5.78 18.39
N ALA A 124 -24.99 4.65 18.21
CA ALA A 124 -24.98 3.56 19.17
C ALA A 124 -23.86 2.56 18.80
N CYS A 125 -23.14 2.05 19.80
CA CYS A 125 -22.13 1.01 19.62
C CYS A 125 -22.75 -0.21 18.91
N PRO A 126 -22.21 -0.65 17.76
CA PRO A 126 -22.72 -1.84 17.08
C PRO A 126 -22.64 -3.12 17.93
N ALA A 127 -21.69 -3.21 18.86
CA ALA A 127 -21.48 -4.37 19.71
C ALA A 127 -22.37 -4.39 20.98
N CYS A 128 -22.58 -3.24 21.64
CA CYS A 128 -23.26 -3.20 22.95
C CYS A 128 -24.43 -2.21 23.06
N GLY A 129 -24.71 -1.41 22.01
CA GLY A 129 -25.81 -0.44 21.97
C GLY A 129 -25.62 0.85 22.78
N LYS A 130 -24.54 0.98 23.56
CA LYS A 130 -24.25 2.20 24.35
C LYS A 130 -23.92 3.40 23.44
N PRO A 131 -24.09 4.66 23.90
CA PRO A 131 -23.65 5.85 23.17
C PRO A 131 -22.17 5.75 22.78
N SER A 132 -21.85 6.11 21.54
CA SER A 132 -20.52 5.98 20.94
C SER A 132 -20.33 6.99 19.81
N LEU A 133 -19.10 7.09 19.32
CA LEU A 133 -18.71 8.08 18.31
C LEU A 133 -18.17 7.41 17.06
N ARG A 134 -18.65 7.79 15.89
CA ARG A 134 -18.06 7.39 14.60
C ARG A 134 -16.62 7.92 14.48
N GLU A 135 -15.80 7.18 13.73
CA GLU A 135 -14.56 7.70 13.17
C GLU A 135 -14.87 8.91 12.28
N THR A 136 -14.05 9.95 12.39
CA THR A 136 -14.20 11.20 11.64
C THR A 136 -13.20 11.31 10.51
N ASP A 137 -12.15 10.49 10.51
CA ASP A 137 -11.28 10.36 9.36
C ASP A 137 -11.99 9.69 8.17
N THR A 138 -11.61 10.12 6.98
CA THR A 138 -12.03 9.51 5.71
C THR A 138 -10.91 8.67 5.12
N MET A 139 -11.27 7.80 4.17
CA MET A 139 -10.30 6.98 3.45
C MET A 139 -9.53 7.81 2.43
N ASP A 140 -8.25 7.46 2.25
CA ASP A 140 -7.41 7.90 1.14
C ASP A 140 -8.09 7.63 -0.20
N THR A 141 -8.03 8.58 -1.14
CA THR A 141 -8.73 8.48 -2.43
C THR A 141 -8.17 7.35 -3.30
N PHE A 142 -6.95 6.87 -3.02
CA PHE A 142 -6.42 5.66 -3.63
C PHE A 142 -7.24 4.41 -3.29
N VAL A 143 -7.98 4.38 -2.17
CA VAL A 143 -8.91 3.27 -1.88
C VAL A 143 -9.92 3.14 -3.01
N ASP A 144 -10.53 4.24 -3.43
CA ASP A 144 -11.54 4.24 -4.50
C ASP A 144 -10.93 3.81 -5.85
N SER A 145 -9.75 4.34 -6.18
CA SER A 145 -9.07 4.03 -7.44
C SER A 145 -8.45 2.62 -7.46
N SER A 146 -8.35 1.93 -6.33
CA SER A 146 -7.73 0.60 -6.27
C SER A 146 -8.63 -0.54 -6.75
N TRP A 147 -9.93 -0.30 -6.96
CA TRP A 147 -10.86 -1.37 -7.35
C TRP A 147 -11.96 -0.96 -8.34
N TYR A 148 -11.99 0.30 -8.77
CA TYR A 148 -13.03 0.80 -9.69
C TYR A 148 -13.14 -0.01 -11.00
N PHE A 149 -12.03 -0.55 -11.51
CA PHE A 149 -12.02 -1.39 -12.71
C PHE A 149 -12.86 -2.66 -12.53
N ALA A 150 -12.87 -3.24 -11.32
CA ALA A 150 -13.72 -4.38 -11.00
C ALA A 150 -15.17 -3.92 -10.75
N ARG A 151 -15.40 -2.74 -10.16
CA ARG A 151 -16.77 -2.20 -10.01
C ARG A 151 -17.44 -1.96 -11.36
N PHE A 152 -16.69 -1.56 -12.38
CA PHE A 152 -17.23 -1.34 -13.72
C PHE A 152 -17.81 -2.58 -14.39
N THR A 153 -17.48 -3.79 -13.93
CA THR A 153 -18.11 -5.01 -14.44
C THR A 153 -19.58 -5.08 -14.01
N ALA A 154 -19.94 -4.50 -12.86
CA ALA A 154 -21.28 -4.57 -12.27
C ALA A 154 -21.69 -3.26 -11.55
N PRO A 155 -21.80 -2.11 -12.25
CA PRO A 155 -21.91 -0.79 -11.63
C PRO A 155 -23.21 -0.59 -10.84
N HIS A 156 -24.27 -1.32 -11.17
CA HIS A 156 -25.58 -1.23 -10.55
C HIS A 156 -25.89 -2.36 -9.55
N ALA A 157 -24.94 -3.28 -9.33
CA ALA A 157 -25.13 -4.37 -8.37
C ALA A 157 -25.14 -3.85 -6.92
N ALA A 158 -25.97 -4.46 -6.08
CA ALA A 158 -26.00 -4.15 -4.64
C ALA A 158 -24.72 -4.60 -3.91
N GLN A 159 -24.08 -5.66 -4.38
CA GLN A 159 -22.76 -6.10 -3.92
C GLN A 159 -21.65 -5.35 -4.66
N PRO A 160 -20.41 -5.27 -4.13
CA PRO A 160 -19.30 -4.60 -4.82
C PRO A 160 -19.09 -5.10 -6.26
N THR A 161 -19.23 -6.40 -6.48
CA THR A 161 -19.14 -7.11 -7.76
C THR A 161 -20.15 -8.26 -7.79
N THR A 162 -20.41 -8.83 -8.97
CA THR A 162 -21.11 -10.11 -9.12
C THR A 162 -20.14 -11.16 -9.66
N ALA A 163 -20.31 -12.43 -9.27
CA ALA A 163 -19.42 -13.50 -9.71
C ALA A 163 -19.50 -13.75 -11.23
N GLU A 164 -20.66 -13.53 -11.83
CA GLU A 164 -20.89 -13.66 -13.27
C GLU A 164 -20.16 -12.56 -14.05
N ASP A 165 -20.46 -11.29 -13.74
CA ASP A 165 -19.92 -10.16 -14.49
C ASP A 165 -18.41 -10.07 -14.37
N ILE A 166 -17.87 -10.24 -13.16
CA ILE A 166 -16.42 -10.13 -12.94
C ILE A 166 -15.68 -11.25 -13.67
N ALA A 167 -16.27 -12.45 -13.74
CA ALA A 167 -15.61 -13.57 -14.40
C ALA A 167 -15.72 -13.52 -15.93
N TYR A 168 -16.63 -12.71 -16.45
CA TYR A 168 -16.72 -12.40 -17.87
C TYR A 168 -15.73 -11.30 -18.27
N TRP A 169 -15.68 -10.20 -17.52
CA TRP A 169 -14.94 -8.99 -17.90
C TRP A 169 -13.48 -8.94 -17.44
N MET A 170 -13.13 -9.56 -16.30
CA MET A 170 -11.76 -9.50 -15.80
C MET A 170 -10.91 -10.64 -16.39
N ASN A 171 -9.63 -10.41 -16.67
CA ASN A 171 -8.86 -9.20 -16.35
C ASN A 171 -9.04 -8.06 -17.37
N VAL A 172 -8.63 -6.85 -16.99
CA VAL A 172 -8.48 -5.76 -17.97
C VAL A 172 -7.37 -6.14 -18.96
N ASP A 173 -7.72 -6.29 -20.23
CA ASP A 173 -6.76 -6.68 -21.27
C ASP A 173 -5.68 -5.63 -21.50
N GLN A 174 -6.09 -4.36 -21.63
CA GLN A 174 -5.19 -3.23 -21.84
C GLN A 174 -5.56 -2.08 -20.90
N TYR A 175 -4.67 -1.77 -19.96
CA TYR A 175 -4.76 -0.59 -19.12
C TYR A 175 -3.88 0.53 -19.67
N ILE A 176 -4.39 1.77 -19.69
CA ILE A 176 -3.70 2.94 -20.24
C ILE A 176 -3.70 4.04 -19.17
N GLY A 177 -2.53 4.55 -18.81
CA GLY A 177 -2.39 5.58 -17.77
C GLY A 177 -0.98 6.14 -17.70
N GLY A 178 -0.83 7.36 -17.18
CA GLY A 178 0.48 8.01 -17.11
C GLY A 178 1.46 7.31 -16.15
N ILE A 179 2.76 7.46 -16.41
CA ILE A 179 3.84 6.82 -15.65
C ILE A 179 3.90 7.31 -14.19
N GLU A 180 3.31 8.45 -13.87
CA GLU A 180 3.18 9.00 -12.51
C GLU A 180 2.48 8.03 -11.55
N HIS A 181 1.71 7.08 -12.08
CA HIS A 181 0.98 6.08 -11.31
C HIS A 181 1.73 4.74 -11.13
N ALA A 182 2.98 4.63 -11.60
CA ALA A 182 3.79 3.39 -11.61
C ALA A 182 3.91 2.69 -10.25
N ILE A 183 4.05 3.46 -9.17
CA ILE A 183 4.23 2.90 -7.82
C ILE A 183 2.89 2.87 -7.09
N LEU A 184 2.32 4.00 -6.69
CA LEU A 184 1.16 4.03 -5.77
C LEU A 184 -0.07 3.31 -6.33
N HIS A 185 -0.80 3.96 -7.24
CA HIS A 185 -2.06 3.44 -7.81
C HIS A 185 -1.92 2.01 -8.36
N LEU A 186 -0.89 1.74 -9.15
CA LEU A 186 -0.71 0.42 -9.75
C LEU A 186 -0.33 -0.64 -8.71
N LEU A 187 0.46 -0.32 -7.68
CA LEU A 187 0.71 -1.27 -6.59
C LEU A 187 -0.55 -1.49 -5.73
N TYR A 188 -1.30 -0.44 -5.42
CA TYR A 188 -2.53 -0.55 -4.63
C TYR A 188 -3.63 -1.32 -5.36
N SER A 189 -3.77 -1.13 -6.68
CA SER A 189 -4.69 -1.91 -7.51
C SER A 189 -4.34 -3.41 -7.48
N ARG A 190 -3.05 -3.75 -7.55
CA ARG A 190 -2.56 -5.14 -7.44
C ARG A 190 -2.75 -5.73 -6.06
N PHE A 191 -2.63 -4.90 -5.02
CA PHE A 191 -2.93 -5.29 -3.64
C PHE A 191 -4.43 -5.54 -3.45
N PHE A 192 -5.29 -4.63 -3.91
CA PHE A 192 -6.75 -4.76 -3.83
C PHE A 192 -7.27 -5.97 -4.61
N SER A 193 -6.76 -6.25 -5.81
CA SER A 193 -7.15 -7.44 -6.58
C SER A 193 -6.88 -8.74 -5.81
N ARG A 194 -5.72 -8.86 -5.14
CA ARG A 194 -5.41 -9.98 -4.25
C ARG A 194 -6.34 -10.03 -3.04
N ALA A 195 -6.60 -8.89 -2.40
CA ALA A 195 -7.51 -8.81 -1.26
C ALA A 195 -8.94 -9.23 -1.64
N MET A 196 -9.44 -8.75 -2.79
CA MET A 196 -10.75 -9.12 -3.33
C MET A 196 -10.87 -10.61 -3.56
N GLN A 197 -9.80 -11.28 -4.01
CA GLN A 197 -9.81 -12.74 -4.15
C GLN A 197 -9.94 -13.43 -2.79
N LEU A 198 -9.17 -12.99 -1.79
CA LEU A 198 -9.23 -13.52 -0.43
C LEU A 198 -10.59 -13.29 0.24
N THR A 199 -11.28 -12.20 -0.10
CA THR A 199 -12.60 -11.88 0.45
C THR A 199 -13.77 -12.35 -0.41
N GLY A 200 -13.53 -13.10 -1.50
CA GLY A 200 -14.58 -13.65 -2.36
C GLY A 200 -15.27 -12.65 -3.31
N HIS A 201 -14.67 -11.47 -3.52
CA HIS A 201 -15.13 -10.46 -4.48
C HIS A 201 -14.45 -10.57 -5.85
N LEU A 202 -13.42 -11.41 -5.96
CA LEU A 202 -12.80 -11.86 -7.22
C LEU A 202 -12.72 -13.41 -7.20
N PRO A 203 -13.19 -14.13 -8.23
CA PRO A 203 -13.15 -15.60 -8.25
C PRO A 203 -11.72 -16.13 -8.16
N SER A 204 -11.50 -17.25 -7.46
CA SER A 204 -10.18 -17.88 -7.34
C SER A 204 -9.59 -18.33 -8.68
N ARG A 205 -10.45 -18.64 -9.66
CA ARG A 205 -10.05 -18.97 -11.04
C ARG A 205 -9.60 -17.76 -11.87
N ALA A 206 -9.94 -16.55 -11.44
CA ALA A 206 -9.48 -15.33 -12.10
C ALA A 206 -8.02 -15.06 -11.70
N ASN A 207 -7.25 -14.49 -12.62
CA ASN A 207 -5.88 -14.11 -12.34
C ASN A 207 -5.87 -12.95 -11.32
N VAL A 208 -4.96 -13.03 -10.34
CA VAL A 208 -4.84 -12.04 -9.25
C VAL A 208 -4.28 -10.70 -9.70
N GLU A 209 -3.60 -10.65 -10.84
CA GLU A 209 -3.14 -9.39 -11.43
C GLU A 209 -4.28 -8.73 -12.21
N PRO A 210 -4.66 -7.47 -11.93
CA PRO A 210 -5.85 -6.86 -12.51
C PRO A 210 -5.68 -6.41 -13.98
N PHE A 211 -4.44 -6.23 -14.45
CA PHE A 211 -4.12 -5.68 -15.77
C PHE A 211 -3.18 -6.63 -16.52
N ASN A 212 -3.61 -7.14 -17.68
CA ASN A 212 -2.80 -8.05 -18.51
C ASN A 212 -1.70 -7.29 -19.28
N ALA A 213 -2.01 -6.08 -19.76
CA ALA A 213 -1.06 -5.17 -20.38
C ALA A 213 -1.21 -3.75 -19.82
N LEU A 214 -0.09 -3.02 -19.75
CA LEU A 214 -0.03 -1.63 -19.34
C LEU A 214 0.66 -0.82 -20.44
N PHE A 215 0.01 0.25 -20.90
CA PHE A 215 0.60 1.22 -21.81
C PHE A 215 0.67 2.58 -21.11
N THR A 216 1.87 3.11 -20.94
CA THR A 216 2.07 4.40 -20.27
C THR A 216 2.26 5.52 -21.29
N GLN A 217 1.23 6.33 -21.50
CA GLN A 217 1.31 7.45 -22.43
C GLN A 217 2.26 8.55 -21.94
N GLY A 218 2.87 9.27 -22.89
CA GLY A 218 3.65 10.47 -22.60
C GLY A 218 2.79 11.65 -22.16
N MET A 219 3.43 12.64 -21.53
CA MET A 219 2.75 13.86 -21.07
C MET A 219 2.40 14.77 -22.26
N VAL A 220 1.26 15.46 -22.18
CA VAL A 220 0.93 16.57 -23.07
C VAL A 220 1.53 17.85 -22.48
N THR A 221 2.28 18.61 -23.28
CA THR A 221 2.95 19.85 -22.84
C THR A 221 2.41 21.07 -23.58
N HIS A 222 2.31 22.20 -22.88
CA HIS A 222 1.96 23.51 -23.46
C HIS A 222 2.74 24.62 -22.73
N GLU A 223 2.92 25.77 -23.38
CA GLU A 223 3.53 26.95 -22.78
C GLU A 223 2.75 27.44 -21.55
N ILE A 224 3.48 27.82 -20.49
CA ILE A 224 2.93 28.36 -19.24
C ILE A 224 3.44 29.79 -19.08
N TYR A 225 2.52 30.73 -18.87
CA TYR A 225 2.81 32.15 -18.72
C TYR A 225 2.46 32.61 -17.30
N GLN A 226 3.32 33.42 -16.70
CA GLN A 226 3.07 34.08 -15.42
C GLN A 226 3.41 35.56 -15.54
N THR A 227 2.43 36.43 -15.34
CA THR A 227 2.68 37.86 -15.15
C THR A 227 3.20 38.08 -13.73
N ARG A 228 4.37 38.71 -13.59
CA ARG A 228 4.95 39.10 -12.30
C ARG A 228 4.62 40.56 -11.98
#